data_AF-A0A0N1ITN3-F1
#
_entry.id   AF-A0A0N1ITN3-F1
#
_cell.length_a   1.000
_cell.length_b   1.000
_cell.length_c   1.000
_cell.angle_alpha   90.00
_cell.angle_beta   90.00
_cell.angle_gamma   90.00
#
_symmetry.space_group_name_H-M   'P 1'
#
loop_
_entity.id
_entity.type
_entity.pdbx_description
1 polymer ?
#
loop_
_entity_poly.entity_id
_entity_poly.type
_entity_poly.pdbx_seq_one_letter_code
_entity_poly.pdbx_strand_id
1 'polypeptide(L)' 'MGDSLGVELPKIELPRFDGKMEEWLSFKDRFISMIDNKVTLSDIEKLHYLRSAL' A
#
# COMPACT_ATOMS: atom_id res chain seq x y z
N MET A 1 12.65 -20.83 -16.27
CA MET A 1 12.69 -19.38 -15.97
C MET A 1 11.45 -19.13 -15.14
N GLY A 2 11.61 -19.04 -13.82
CA GLY A 2 10.50 -19.14 -12.87
C GLY A 2 9.55 -17.96 -13.00
N ASP A 3 8.28 -18.30 -13.10
CA ASP A 3 7.12 -17.45 -13.23
C ASP A 3 7.14 -16.39 -12.13
N SER A 4 7.53 -15.17 -12.48
CA SER A 4 7.25 -14.00 -11.65
C SER A 4 5.76 -13.73 -11.80
N LEU A 5 4.96 -14.46 -11.01
CA LEU A 5 3.55 -14.12 -10.77
C LEU A 5 3.55 -12.74 -10.10
N GLY A 6 3.63 -11.72 -10.94
CA GLY A 6 3.26 -10.36 -10.59
C GLY A 6 1.82 -10.47 -10.11
N VAL A 7 1.69 -10.47 -8.79
CA VAL A 7 0.42 -10.30 -8.12
C VAL A 7 -0.12 -8.96 -8.63
N GLU A 8 -0.96 -9.03 -9.65
CA GLU A 8 -1.75 -7.92 -10.17
C GLU A 8 -2.74 -7.57 -9.08
N LEU A 9 -2.24 -6.81 -8.11
CA LEU A 9 -3.03 -6.19 -7.08
C LEU A 9 -4.08 -5.35 -7.81
N PRO A 10 -5.37 -5.42 -7.42
CA PRO A 10 -6.37 -4.52 -7.98
C PRO A 10 -5.78 -3.12 -7.88
N LYS A 11 -5.89 -2.31 -8.94
CA LYS A 11 -5.39 -0.94 -9.06
C LYS A 11 -5.93 -0.05 -7.92
N ILE A 12 -5.55 -0.34 -6.69
CA ILE A 12 -5.62 0.51 -5.53
C ILE A 12 -4.57 1.54 -5.89
N GLU A 13 -5.04 2.70 -6.32
CA GLU A 13 -4.21 3.87 -6.51
C GLU A 13 -3.63 4.22 -5.14
N LEU A 14 -2.53 3.56 -4.79
CA LEU A 14 -1.83 3.82 -3.54
C LEU A 14 -1.43 5.29 -3.57
N PRO A 15 -1.68 6.04 -2.48
CA PRO A 15 -1.11 7.36 -2.36
C PRO A 15 0.41 7.20 -2.49
N ARG A 16 1.06 8.04 -3.30
CA ARG A 16 2.53 8.04 -3.38
C ARG A 16 3.05 8.93 -2.26
N PHE A 17 3.94 8.41 -1.43
CA PHE A 17 4.60 9.23 -0.42
C PHE A 17 5.78 9.97 -1.04
N ASP A 18 5.78 11.30 -0.98
CA ASP A 18 6.82 12.14 -1.58
C ASP A 18 8.03 12.36 -0.65
N GLY A 19 8.06 11.70 0.52
CA GLY A 19 9.10 11.89 1.54
C GLY A 19 8.89 13.09 2.46
N LYS A 20 7.80 13.85 2.29
CA LYS A 20 7.47 15.02 3.12
C LYS A 20 6.85 14.60 4.45
N MET A 21 7.47 14.98 5.56
CA MET A 21 6.96 14.73 6.91
C MET A 21 5.54 15.29 7.13
N GLU A 22 5.25 16.43 6.50
CA GLU A 22 3.94 17.10 6.54
C GLU A 22 2.83 16.22 5.95
N GLU A 23 3.16 15.51 4.87
CA GLU A 23 2.27 14.61 4.16
C GLU A 23 2.24 13.20 4.78
N TRP A 24 3.14 12.87 5.71
CA TRP A 24 3.23 11.54 6.32
C TRP A 24 1.96 11.19 7.11
N LEU A 25 1.42 12.14 7.87
CA LEU A 25 0.18 11.94 8.61
C LEU A 25 -1.00 11.70 7.67
N SER A 26 -1.13 12.52 6.61
CA SER A 26 -2.16 12.40 5.58
C SER A 26 -2.02 11.10 4.79
N PHE A 27 -0.80 10.73 4.40
CA PHE A 27 -0.49 9.47 3.73
C PHE A 27 -0.84 8.28 4.61
N LYS A 28 -0.43 8.29 5.88
CA LYS A 28 -0.70 7.21 6.82
C LYS A 28 -2.20 7.03 7.04
N ASP A 29 -2.94 8.11 7.26
CA ASP A 29 -4.40 8.08 7.43
C ASP A 29 -5.08 7.49 6.18
N ARG A 30 -4.68 7.96 5.00
CA ARG A 30 -5.20 7.49 3.71
C ARG A 30 -4.82 6.04 3.43
N PHE A 31 -3.60 5.63 3.79
CA PHE A 31 -3.13 4.26 3.69
C PHE A 31 -3.95 3.35 4.60
N ILE A 32 -4.14 3.72 5.87
CA ILE A 32 -4.98 2.95 6.80
C ILE A 32 -6.42 2.90 6.27
N SER A 33 -7.03 4.02 5.88
CA SER A 33 -8.40 4.01 5.34
C SER A 33 -8.55 3.18 4.06
N MET A 34 -7.50 3.02 3.26
CA MET A 34 -7.56 2.30 1.98
C MET A 34 -7.16 0.82 2.10
N ILE A 35 -6.27 0.50 3.04
CA ILE A 35 -5.66 -0.82 3.25
C ILE A 35 -6.24 -1.53 4.47
N ASP A 36 -6.47 -0.82 5.58
CA ASP A 36 -7.08 -1.38 6.78
C ASP A 36 -8.58 -1.63 6.61
N ASN A 37 -9.26 -0.77 5.84
CA ASN A 37 -10.66 -0.99 5.48
C ASN A 37 -10.86 -2.23 4.58
N LYS A 38 -9.79 -2.72 3.93
CA LYS A 38 -9.80 -3.96 3.15
C LYS A 38 -9.55 -5.15 4.08
N VAL A 39 -10.62 -5.70 4.65
CA VAL A 39 -10.61 -6.98 5.40
C VAL A 39 -10.01 -8.15 4.60
N THR A 40 -9.94 -8.01 3.27
CA THR A 40 -9.32 -8.98 2.37
C THR A 40 -7.79 -9.02 2.41
N LEU A 41 -7.12 -8.06 3.07
CA LEU A 41 -5.66 -7.96 3.09
C LEU A 41 -5.10 -8.42 4.43
N SER A 42 -4.27 -9.47 4.39
CA SER A 42 -3.46 -9.90 5.54
C SER A 42 -2.37 -8.89 5.88
N ASP A 43 -1.88 -8.89 7.12
CA ASP A 43 -0.83 -7.98 7.60
C ASP A 43 0.43 -7.97 6.71
N ILE A 44 0.77 -9.12 6.13
CA ILE A 44 1.87 -9.27 5.16
C ILE A 44 1.59 -8.46 3.89
N GLU A 45 0.39 -8.59 3.31
CA GLU A 45 -0.02 -7.82 2.13
C GLU A 45 0.01 -6.32 2.45
N LYS A 46 -0.52 -5.92 3.61
CA LYS A 46 -0.48 -4.52 4.07
C LYS A 46 0.97 -3.99 4.12
N LEU A 47 1.93 -4.79 4.60
CA LEU A 47 3.34 -4.41 4.62
C LEU A 47 3.95 -4.30 3.22
N HIS A 48 3.59 -5.21 2.31
CA HIS A 48 4.02 -5.16 0.91
C HIS A 48 3.52 -3.89 0.20
N TYR A 49 2.26 -3.51 0.44
CA TYR A 49 1.68 -2.26 -0.04
C TYR A 49 2.39 -1.04 0.53
N LEU A 50 2.69 -1.05 1.83
CA LEU A 50 3.43 0.05 2.47
C LEU A 50 4.80 0.23 1.82
N ARG A 51 5.54 -0.87 1.58
CA ARG A 51 6.85 -0.83 0.90
C ARG A 51 6.78 -0.39 -0.56
N SER A 52 5.66 -0.59 -1.23
CA SER A 52 5.48 -0.18 -2.62
C SER A 52 5.05 1.28 -2.76
N ALA A 53 4.49 1.86 -1.69
CA ALA A 53 4.00 3.24 -1.66
C ALA A 53 5.04 4.26 -1.11
N LEU A 54 6.14 3.75 -0.55
CA LEU A 54 7.32 4.48 -0.08
C LEU A 54 8.36 4.70 -1.19
#